data_AF-A0A3D0NP33-F1
#
_entry.id   AF-A0A3D0NP33-F1
#
_cell.length_a   1.000
_cell.length_b   1.000
_cell.length_c   1.000
_cell.angle_alpha   90.00
_cell.angle_beta   90.00
_cell.angle_gamma   90.00
#
_symmetry.space_group_name_H-M   'P 1'
#
loop_
_entity.id
_entity.type
_entity.pdbx_description
1 polymer ?
#
loop_
_entity_poly.entity_id
_entity_poly.type
_entity_poly.pdbx_seq_one_letter_code
_entity_poly.pdbx_strand_id
1 'polypeptide(L)'
;ITFLDTPGHEAFTTMRARGAQVTDIAILVVAADDGIMPQTIEAINHAKAAGVSIIVAVNKIDKPGANVDRVMQQLTEYEIVPEDWGGDTPVIPVSAHTKEGIDDLLEMVLLVADMKELKANPDRAAKGTVIEARLDKGRGPIATVLVQNGTLNVGDIIVAGTTVGRVRAMMNDKGQRVKNAGPSVPVEITGLDDVPTGGDIFNAVSDERLARELVEQRKTTQKEERFNSRTKVTLDNLFDQMRLEDMKELKIIVKADVQGSVEAVRQSLEKLTNDEIRVNVIHSGVGAIRESDVMLASASNAIIVGFNVRPDAVAEENAKRDGVDMRLYRIIYDCIEEIEAAMKGMLAPKFKEVLLGKVEVRQTYKITNVGLVSGSYVLSGKVLRGAQVRVVRDGIVIADDIIASLQRFKDSVKEVAAGFECGITLERFSDIKEGDIFEVYQMEQIEQ
;
A
#
# COMPACT_ATOMS: atom_id res chain seq x y z
N ILE A 1 34.09 3.51 7.82
CA ILE A 1 32.64 3.44 8.14
C ILE A 1 31.89 3.33 6.82
N THR A 2 30.94 2.41 6.72
CA THR A 2 30.04 2.28 5.57
C THR A 2 28.65 2.66 6.05
N PHE A 3 28.00 3.60 5.36
CA PHE A 3 26.64 4.02 5.68
C PHE A 3 25.65 3.32 4.77
N LEU A 4 24.59 2.78 5.36
CA LEU A 4 23.43 2.26 4.65
C LEU A 4 22.24 3.18 4.98
N ASP A 5 21.65 3.78 3.96
CA ASP A 5 20.48 4.63 4.10
C ASP A 5 19.25 3.93 3.53
N THR A 6 18.14 4.00 4.25
CA THR A 6 16.87 3.39 3.83
C THR A 6 15.74 4.40 4.00
N PRO A 7 14.75 4.46 3.09
CA PRO A 7 13.65 5.40 3.20
C PRO A 7 12.84 5.22 4.51
N GLY A 8 12.51 6.34 5.17
CA GLY A 8 11.69 6.36 6.39
C GLY A 8 10.18 6.16 6.17
N HIS A 9 9.73 5.98 4.93
CA HIS A 9 8.32 5.85 4.59
C HIS A 9 7.76 4.45 4.96
N GLU A 10 6.52 4.36 5.42
CA GLU A 10 5.86 3.13 5.88
C GLU A 10 5.91 1.99 4.84
N ALA A 11 5.64 2.25 3.56
CA ALA A 11 5.78 1.30 2.46
C ALA A 11 7.14 0.56 2.37
N PHE A 12 8.20 1.06 3.02
CA PHE A 12 9.54 0.47 2.98
C PHE A 12 9.92 -0.25 4.30
N THR A 13 8.94 -0.66 5.11
CA THR A 13 9.16 -1.46 6.34
C THR A 13 10.12 -2.63 6.11
N THR A 14 9.90 -3.40 5.04
CA THR A 14 10.72 -4.57 4.69
C THR A 14 12.16 -4.18 4.36
N MET A 15 12.39 -3.02 3.71
CA MET A 15 13.75 -2.53 3.47
C MET A 15 14.45 -2.14 4.76
N ARG A 16 13.75 -1.47 5.69
CA ARG A 16 14.31 -1.12 7.01
C ARG A 16 14.66 -2.36 7.82
N ALA A 17 13.77 -3.35 7.85
CA ALA A 17 14.03 -4.61 8.53
C ALA A 17 15.27 -5.33 7.98
N ARG A 18 15.45 -5.34 6.65
CA ARG A 18 16.65 -5.87 6.00
C ARG A 18 17.89 -5.06 6.33
N GLY A 19 17.81 -3.74 6.27
CA GLY A 19 18.91 -2.83 6.61
C GLY A 19 19.41 -3.07 8.03
N ALA A 20 18.49 -3.12 9.00
CA ALA A 20 18.81 -3.38 10.40
C ALA A 20 19.54 -4.73 10.59
N GLN A 21 19.10 -5.80 9.93
CA GLN A 21 19.77 -7.11 10.02
C GLN A 21 21.16 -7.15 9.38
N VAL A 22 21.46 -6.23 8.47
CA VAL A 22 22.73 -6.20 7.74
C VAL A 22 23.76 -5.31 8.43
N THR A 23 23.32 -4.30 9.17
CA THR A 23 24.18 -3.31 9.84
C THR A 23 24.57 -3.72 11.25
N ASP A 24 25.80 -3.38 11.66
CA ASP A 24 26.28 -3.61 13.02
C ASP A 24 25.78 -2.56 14.03
N ILE A 25 25.51 -1.34 13.56
CA ILE A 25 25.08 -0.18 14.36
C ILE A 25 23.96 0.54 13.60
N ALA A 26 22.90 0.92 14.31
CA ALA A 26 21.77 1.69 13.78
C ALA A 26 21.81 3.11 14.32
N ILE A 27 21.77 4.11 13.43
CA ILE A 27 21.67 5.52 13.82
C ILE A 27 20.21 5.95 13.69
N LEU A 28 19.57 6.25 14.82
CA LEU A 28 18.20 6.74 14.87
C LEU A 28 18.22 8.28 14.83
N VAL A 29 17.81 8.85 13.71
CA VAL A 29 17.71 10.31 13.56
C VAL A 29 16.33 10.77 14.04
N VAL A 30 16.30 11.62 15.07
CA VAL A 30 15.06 12.21 15.63
C VAL A 30 15.15 13.71 15.55
N ALA A 31 14.09 14.39 15.11
CA ALA A 31 14.10 15.84 15.03
C ALA A 31 13.78 16.46 16.39
N ALA A 32 14.56 17.45 16.81
CA ALA A 32 14.40 18.14 18.09
C ALA A 32 13.12 18.99 18.19
N ASP A 33 12.53 19.37 17.06
CA ASP A 33 11.28 20.13 16.95
C ASP A 33 10.04 19.22 16.91
N ASP A 34 10.11 18.14 16.13
CA ASP A 34 8.96 17.24 15.88
C ASP A 34 8.82 16.13 16.94
N GLY A 35 9.92 15.73 17.58
CA GLY A 35 9.95 14.62 18.55
C GLY A 35 9.83 13.24 17.90
N ILE A 36 9.40 12.24 18.68
CA ILE A 36 9.22 10.87 18.22
C ILE A 36 7.93 10.73 17.40
N MET A 37 8.05 10.24 16.16
CA MET A 37 6.94 9.95 15.26
C MET A 37 6.68 8.43 15.15
N PRO A 38 5.51 7.99 14.64
CA PRO A 38 5.23 6.57 14.42
C PRO A 38 6.31 5.83 13.62
N GLN A 39 6.90 6.47 12.61
CA GLN A 39 7.99 5.88 11.82
C GLN A 39 9.27 5.68 12.65
N THR A 40 9.54 6.59 13.60
CA THR A 40 10.65 6.48 14.56
C THR A 40 10.45 5.26 15.47
N ILE A 41 9.23 5.05 15.97
CA ILE A 41 8.87 3.89 16.81
C ILE A 41 9.09 2.58 16.04
N GLU A 42 8.68 2.55 14.77
CA GLU A 42 8.88 1.39 13.92
C GLU A 42 10.37 1.08 13.71
N ALA A 43 11.20 2.10 13.47
CA ALA A 43 12.64 1.95 13.34
C ALA A 43 13.28 1.42 14.64
N ILE A 44 12.84 1.90 15.81
CA ILE A 44 13.27 1.39 17.12
C ILE A 44 12.97 -0.10 17.24
N ASN A 45 11.74 -0.50 16.91
CA ASN A 45 11.32 -1.90 16.99
C ASN A 45 12.14 -2.81 16.07
N HIS A 46 12.45 -2.37 14.86
CA HIS A 46 13.31 -3.12 13.94
C HIS A 46 14.75 -3.25 14.45
N ALA A 47 15.34 -2.17 14.97
CA ALA A 47 16.69 -2.20 15.52
C ALA A 47 16.80 -3.13 16.75
N LYS A 48 15.82 -3.05 17.66
CA LYS A 48 15.73 -3.95 18.83
C LYS A 48 15.54 -5.41 18.42
N ALA A 49 14.62 -5.69 17.51
CA ALA A 49 14.37 -7.06 17.04
C ALA A 49 15.59 -7.68 16.33
N ALA A 50 16.41 -6.85 15.68
CA ALA A 50 17.66 -7.28 15.05
C ALA A 50 18.85 -7.36 16.04
N GLY A 51 18.70 -6.89 17.28
CA GLY A 51 19.78 -6.88 18.28
C GLY A 51 20.92 -5.91 17.93
N VAL A 52 20.62 -4.84 17.20
CA VAL A 52 21.60 -3.86 16.72
C VAL A 52 21.77 -2.78 17.79
N SER A 53 23.01 -2.31 17.99
CA SER A 53 23.27 -1.19 18.91
C SER A 53 22.74 0.09 18.31
N ILE A 54 21.94 0.82 19.10
CA ILE A 54 21.28 2.05 18.67
C ILE A 54 22.12 3.24 19.14
N ILE A 55 22.35 4.19 18.24
CA ILE A 55 22.88 5.52 18.56
C ILE A 55 21.82 6.53 18.13
N VAL A 56 21.44 7.45 19.01
CA VAL A 56 20.40 8.44 18.69
C VAL A 56 21.05 9.77 18.30
N ALA A 57 20.74 10.26 17.11
CA ALA A 57 21.15 11.58 16.64
C ALA A 57 19.95 12.53 16.71
N VAL A 58 19.98 13.49 17.65
CA VAL A 58 18.92 14.50 17.81
C VAL A 58 19.22 15.67 16.88
N ASN A 59 18.57 15.70 15.72
CA ASN A 59 18.84 16.65 14.64
C ASN A 59 18.04 17.97 14.79
N LYS A 60 18.45 19.01 14.06
CA LYS A 60 17.84 20.35 14.00
C LYS A 60 17.99 21.19 15.29
N ILE A 61 19.09 21.03 16.02
CA ILE A 61 19.37 21.82 17.24
C ILE A 61 19.55 23.33 16.95
N ASP A 62 19.78 23.70 15.69
CA ASP A 62 19.87 25.08 15.23
C ASP A 62 18.53 25.83 15.26
N LYS A 63 17.40 25.12 15.37
CA LYS A 63 16.08 25.75 15.40
C LYS A 63 15.74 26.30 16.78
N PRO A 64 15.11 27.48 16.87
CA PRO A 64 14.73 28.08 18.16
C PRO A 64 13.68 27.27 18.94
N GLY A 65 12.96 26.35 18.28
CA GLY A 65 12.00 25.43 18.92
C GLY A 65 12.59 24.05 19.28
N ALA A 66 13.89 23.84 19.11
CA ALA A 66 14.53 22.58 19.41
C ALA A 66 14.54 22.30 20.92
N ASN A 67 14.10 21.11 21.32
CA ASN A 67 14.14 20.69 22.71
C ASN A 67 14.67 19.25 22.82
N VAL A 68 15.96 19.13 23.15
CA VAL A 68 16.66 17.84 23.26
C VAL A 68 16.15 17.06 24.48
N ASP A 69 15.93 17.72 25.62
CA ASP A 69 15.45 17.10 26.86
C ASP A 69 14.09 16.43 26.66
N ARG A 70 13.20 17.07 25.90
CA ARG A 70 11.90 16.50 25.53
C ARG A 70 12.06 15.20 24.73
N VAL A 71 12.98 15.17 23.77
CA VAL A 71 13.25 13.96 22.97
C VAL A 71 13.83 12.85 23.84
N MET A 72 14.78 13.18 24.73
CA MET A 72 15.34 12.23 25.69
C MET A 72 14.26 11.60 26.59
N GLN A 73 13.34 12.42 27.11
CA GLN A 73 12.21 11.92 27.89
C GLN A 73 11.30 10.98 27.08
N GLN A 74 10.96 11.34 25.84
CA GLN A 74 10.13 10.49 24.99
C GLN A 74 10.81 9.16 24.65
N LEU A 75 12.14 9.12 24.49
CA LEU A 75 12.87 7.88 24.19
C LEU A 75 12.76 6.86 25.33
N THR A 76 12.72 7.32 26.58
CA THR A 76 12.58 6.43 27.75
C THR A 76 11.27 5.64 27.77
N GLU A 77 10.20 6.18 27.17
CA GLU A 77 8.92 5.47 27.04
C GLU A 77 9.05 4.22 26.15
N TYR A 78 10.04 4.22 25.25
CA TYR A 78 10.34 3.11 24.35
C TYR A 78 11.55 2.30 24.83
N GLU A 79 11.86 2.34 26.12
CA GLU A 79 13.00 1.64 26.76
C GLU A 79 14.36 1.98 26.13
N ILE A 80 14.49 3.16 25.52
CA ILE A 80 15.78 3.71 25.11
C ILE A 80 16.18 4.71 26.18
N VAL A 81 17.14 4.32 27.03
CA VAL A 81 17.60 5.16 28.13
C VAL A 81 18.91 5.84 27.73
N PRO A 82 18.96 7.20 27.72
CA PRO A 82 20.18 7.93 27.43
C PRO A 82 21.31 7.62 28.42
N GLU A 83 22.56 7.61 27.94
CA GLU A 83 23.76 7.44 28.78
C GLU A 83 23.83 8.47 29.92
N ASP A 84 23.45 9.73 29.67
CA ASP A 84 23.42 10.80 30.67
C ASP A 84 22.52 10.48 31.87
N TRP A 85 21.52 9.62 31.68
CA TRP A 85 20.57 9.21 32.72
C TRP A 85 20.92 7.83 33.30
N GLY A 86 22.13 7.32 33.02
CA GLY A 86 22.61 6.02 33.47
C GLY A 86 22.15 4.85 32.59
N GLY A 87 21.72 5.14 31.35
CA GLY A 87 21.39 4.12 30.35
C GLY A 87 22.59 3.64 29.54
N ASP A 88 22.31 2.95 28.44
CA ASP A 88 23.27 2.31 27.53
C ASP A 88 23.25 2.88 26.11
N THR A 89 22.38 3.86 25.84
CA THR A 89 22.18 4.41 24.49
C THR A 89 22.79 5.81 24.38
N PRO A 90 23.82 6.00 23.55
CA PRO A 90 24.39 7.32 23.30
C PRO A 90 23.38 8.23 22.58
N VAL A 91 23.21 9.45 23.08
CA VAL A 91 22.34 10.48 22.49
C VAL A 91 23.18 11.70 22.14
N ILE A 92 23.29 12.00 20.85
CA ILE A 92 24.17 13.05 20.34
C ILE A 92 23.32 14.14 19.68
N PRO A 93 23.32 15.38 20.23
CA PRO A 93 22.69 16.51 19.59
C PRO A 93 23.48 16.95 18.35
N VAL A 94 22.82 17.08 17.21
CA VAL A 94 23.45 17.45 15.93
C VAL A 94 22.64 18.48 15.15
N SER A 95 23.30 19.24 14.29
CA SER A 95 22.65 20.01 13.23
C SER A 95 23.20 19.60 11.88
N ALA A 96 22.36 18.96 11.06
CA ALA A 96 22.73 18.65 9.68
C ALA A 96 22.94 19.91 8.80
N HIS A 97 22.40 21.06 9.22
CA HIS A 97 22.53 22.32 8.48
C HIS A 97 23.83 23.05 8.81
N THR A 98 24.14 23.28 10.08
CA THR A 98 25.39 23.94 10.50
C THR A 98 26.58 22.99 10.57
N LYS A 99 26.32 21.67 10.50
CA LYS A 99 27.27 20.56 10.68
C LYS A 99 27.81 20.41 12.10
N GLU A 100 27.16 21.06 13.07
CA GLU A 100 27.49 20.94 14.49
C GLU A 100 27.16 19.52 15.00
N GLY A 101 28.04 18.96 15.83
CA GLY A 101 27.88 17.63 16.45
C GLY A 101 28.07 16.43 15.53
N ILE A 102 28.33 16.62 14.23
CA ILE A 102 28.55 15.51 13.28
C ILE A 102 29.86 14.78 13.60
N ASP A 103 30.92 15.50 13.95
CA ASP A 103 32.20 14.88 14.31
C ASP A 103 32.06 14.04 15.59
N ASP A 104 31.36 14.56 16.61
CA ASP A 104 31.07 13.84 17.85
C ASP A 104 30.25 12.57 17.59
N LEU A 105 29.26 12.63 16.68
CA LEU A 105 28.48 11.47 16.26
C LEU A 105 29.37 10.40 15.61
N LEU A 106 30.31 10.81 14.74
CA LEU A 106 31.22 9.88 14.07
C LEU A 106 32.20 9.24 15.05
N GLU A 107 32.73 10.00 16.01
CA GLU A 107 33.58 9.47 17.08
C GLU A 107 32.82 8.46 17.94
N MET A 108 31.57 8.74 18.29
CA MET A 108 30.74 7.79 19.04
C MET A 108 30.46 6.50 18.26
N VAL A 109 30.19 6.61 16.95
CA VAL A 109 30.02 5.42 16.08
C VAL A 109 31.27 4.54 16.09
N LEU A 110 32.47 5.13 16.06
CA LEU A 110 33.73 4.40 16.15
C LEU A 110 33.91 3.74 17.52
N LEU A 111 33.59 4.46 18.60
CA LEU A 111 33.69 3.94 19.97
C LEU A 111 32.78 2.71 20.18
N VAL A 112 31.52 2.80 19.76
CA VAL A 112 30.56 1.68 19.84
C VAL A 112 31.01 0.49 18.98
N ALA A 113 31.60 0.75 17.81
CA ALA A 113 32.15 -0.30 16.96
C ALA A 113 33.34 -1.02 17.61
N ASP A 114 34.24 -0.29 18.26
CA ASP A 114 35.40 -0.85 18.97
C ASP A 114 34.95 -1.69 20.17
N MET A 115 33.94 -1.23 20.93
CA MET A 115 33.35 -1.99 22.05
C MET A 115 32.71 -3.31 21.61
N LYS A 116 32.21 -3.38 20.36
CA LYS A 116 31.62 -4.61 19.80
C LYS A 116 32.64 -5.66 19.35
N GLU A 117 33.94 -5.33 19.31
CA GLU A 117 35.00 -6.19 18.80
C GLU A 117 34.66 -6.87 17.45
N LEU A 118 34.18 -6.08 16.48
CA LEU A 118 33.76 -6.59 15.17
C LEU A 118 34.91 -7.33 14.47
N LYS A 119 34.67 -8.59 14.07
CA LYS A 119 35.67 -9.48 13.45
C LYS A 119 35.17 -10.02 12.11
N ALA A 120 36.01 -9.91 11.09
CA ALA A 120 35.79 -10.52 9.78
C ALA A 120 37.06 -11.20 9.28
N ASN A 121 36.91 -12.28 8.50
CA ASN A 121 38.03 -13.01 7.93
C ASN A 121 38.09 -12.75 6.42
N PRO A 122 39.09 -12.01 5.90
CA PRO A 122 39.17 -11.68 4.48
C PRO A 122 39.63 -12.86 3.59
N ASP A 123 40.26 -13.89 4.17
CA ASP A 123 40.95 -14.97 3.44
C ASP A 123 40.05 -16.15 3.04
N ARG A 124 38.73 -16.00 3.18
CA ARG A 124 37.74 -17.02 2.81
C ARG A 124 36.88 -16.59 1.64
N ALA A 125 36.09 -17.54 1.12
CA ALA A 125 35.09 -17.26 0.11
C ALA A 125 34.13 -16.16 0.57
N ALA A 126 33.81 -15.24 -0.36
CA ALA A 126 32.95 -14.11 -0.07
C ALA A 126 31.55 -14.56 0.35
N LYS A 127 31.06 -13.97 1.43
CA LYS A 127 29.68 -14.08 1.89
C LYS A 127 29.19 -12.68 2.25
N GLY A 128 27.94 -12.41 1.91
CA GLY A 128 27.30 -11.17 2.31
C GLY A 128 25.85 -11.12 1.87
N THR A 129 25.32 -9.91 1.75
CA THR A 129 23.89 -9.70 1.51
C THR A 129 23.68 -8.78 0.32
N VAL A 130 22.67 -9.08 -0.49
CA VAL A 130 22.19 -8.20 -1.56
C VAL A 130 21.45 -7.03 -0.92
N ILE A 131 21.94 -5.83 -1.12
CA ILE A 131 21.29 -4.61 -0.63
C ILE A 131 20.14 -4.23 -1.57
N GLU A 132 20.43 -4.13 -2.86
CA GLU A 132 19.46 -3.73 -3.88
C GLU A 132 19.82 -4.37 -5.22
N ALA A 133 18.83 -4.57 -6.08
CA ALA A 133 19.03 -5.09 -7.42
C ALA A 133 18.13 -4.40 -8.44
N ARG A 134 18.65 -4.24 -9.66
CA ARG A 134 17.99 -3.56 -10.77
C ARG A 134 18.36 -4.17 -12.12
N LEU A 135 17.54 -3.90 -13.13
CA LEU A 135 17.80 -4.32 -14.50
C LEU A 135 18.25 -3.12 -15.34
N ASP A 136 19.47 -3.16 -15.86
CA ASP A 136 19.99 -2.14 -16.76
C ASP A 136 19.93 -2.57 -18.23
N LYS A 137 19.54 -1.64 -19.12
CA LYS A 137 19.31 -1.93 -20.55
C LYS A 137 20.59 -2.32 -21.32
N GLY A 138 21.79 -2.01 -20.81
CA GLY A 138 23.06 -2.36 -21.46
C GLY A 138 23.92 -3.36 -20.69
N ARG A 139 23.82 -3.37 -19.36
CA ARG A 139 24.67 -4.20 -18.48
C ARG A 139 23.96 -5.48 -17.99
N GLY A 140 22.66 -5.60 -18.23
CA GLY A 140 21.85 -6.72 -17.74
C GLY A 140 21.50 -6.56 -16.25
N PRO A 141 21.26 -7.66 -15.53
CA PRO A 141 21.01 -7.62 -14.09
C PRO A 141 22.22 -7.07 -13.32
N ILE A 142 21.96 -6.06 -12.52
CA ILE A 142 22.92 -5.42 -11.63
C ILE A 142 22.43 -5.59 -10.20
N ALA A 143 23.34 -5.93 -9.29
CA ALA A 143 23.04 -5.99 -7.86
C ALA A 143 24.09 -5.23 -7.06
N THR A 144 23.67 -4.44 -6.09
CA THR A 144 24.53 -3.85 -5.06
C THR A 144 24.59 -4.83 -3.91
N VAL A 145 25.79 -5.33 -3.60
CA VAL A 145 26.01 -6.31 -2.53
C VAL A 145 26.94 -5.74 -1.47
N LEU A 146 26.69 -6.07 -0.21
CA LEU A 146 27.60 -5.78 0.89
C LEU A 146 28.32 -7.06 1.29
N VAL A 147 29.64 -7.08 1.12
CA VAL A 147 30.49 -8.20 1.54
C VAL A 147 30.62 -8.14 3.07
N GLN A 148 30.22 -9.19 3.78
CA GLN A 148 30.31 -9.27 5.24
C GLN A 148 31.52 -10.11 5.69
N ASN A 149 31.88 -11.14 4.92
CA ASN A 149 32.99 -12.02 5.24
C ASN A 149 33.67 -12.50 3.97
N GLY A 150 34.98 -12.77 4.02
CA GLY A 150 35.77 -13.11 2.84
C GLY A 150 36.05 -11.93 1.91
N THR A 151 36.62 -12.25 0.76
CA THR A 151 36.93 -11.27 -0.30
C THR A 151 36.28 -11.70 -1.61
N LEU A 152 35.45 -10.84 -2.19
CA LEU A 152 34.82 -11.06 -3.49
C LEU A 152 35.75 -10.60 -4.60
N ASN A 153 35.95 -11.41 -5.63
CA ASN A 153 36.82 -11.08 -6.77
C ASN A 153 36.05 -11.11 -8.09
N VAL A 154 36.53 -10.35 -9.08
CA VAL A 154 36.00 -10.44 -10.45
C VAL A 154 36.32 -11.82 -11.01
N GLY A 155 35.28 -12.50 -11.52
CA GLY A 155 35.36 -13.87 -12.02
C GLY A 155 34.81 -14.92 -11.05
N ASP A 156 34.56 -14.56 -9.78
CA ASP A 156 33.94 -15.46 -8.81
C ASP A 156 32.51 -15.81 -9.24
N ILE A 157 32.13 -17.06 -8.97
CA ILE A 157 30.76 -17.53 -9.16
C ILE A 157 30.02 -17.29 -7.85
N ILE A 158 28.86 -16.65 -7.94
CA ILE A 158 28.04 -16.30 -6.80
C ILE A 158 26.66 -16.91 -6.92
N VAL A 159 26.12 -17.34 -5.78
CA VAL A 159 24.73 -17.74 -5.64
C VAL A 159 24.06 -16.77 -4.69
N ALA A 160 23.05 -16.04 -5.16
CA ALA A 160 22.24 -15.11 -4.39
C ALA A 160 20.78 -15.56 -4.47
N GLY A 161 20.24 -16.11 -3.37
CA GLY A 161 18.87 -16.63 -3.33
C GLY A 161 18.61 -17.73 -4.37
N THR A 162 17.78 -17.39 -5.36
CA THR A 162 17.38 -18.22 -6.51
C THR A 162 18.11 -17.85 -7.80
N THR A 163 19.18 -17.06 -7.70
CA THR A 163 19.99 -16.61 -8.84
C THR A 163 21.42 -17.11 -8.70
N VAL A 164 22.01 -17.48 -9.83
CA VAL A 164 23.43 -17.79 -9.96
C VAL A 164 24.03 -16.94 -11.06
N GLY A 165 25.31 -16.63 -10.95
CA GLY A 165 26.03 -15.97 -12.03
C GLY A 165 27.51 -15.81 -11.72
N ARG A 166 28.24 -15.35 -12.74
CA ARG A 166 29.67 -15.07 -12.63
C ARG A 166 29.89 -13.57 -12.64
N VAL A 167 30.61 -13.07 -11.64
CA VAL A 167 30.90 -11.64 -11.52
C VAL A 167 31.75 -11.19 -12.72
N ARG A 168 31.16 -10.42 -13.63
CA ARG A 168 31.84 -9.90 -14.84
C ARG A 168 32.60 -8.61 -14.56
N ALA A 169 32.01 -7.74 -13.76
CA ALA A 169 32.60 -6.48 -13.34
C ALA A 169 32.04 -6.07 -11.99
N MET A 170 32.89 -5.40 -11.20
CA MET A 170 32.53 -4.77 -9.93
C MET A 170 32.84 -3.27 -9.98
N MET A 171 31.96 -2.47 -9.38
CA MET A 171 32.14 -1.04 -9.17
C MET A 171 31.95 -0.69 -7.70
N ASN A 172 32.73 0.26 -7.19
CA ASN A 172 32.55 0.80 -5.84
C ASN A 172 31.49 1.92 -5.81
N ASP A 173 31.26 2.45 -4.61
CA ASP A 173 30.39 3.61 -4.31
C ASP A 173 30.70 4.87 -5.15
N LYS A 174 31.96 5.02 -5.59
CA LYS A 174 32.40 6.15 -6.45
C LYS A 174 32.26 5.86 -7.95
N GLY A 175 31.67 4.74 -8.34
CA GLY A 175 31.52 4.31 -9.73
C GLY A 175 32.82 3.85 -10.39
N GLN A 176 33.89 3.65 -9.62
CA GLN A 176 35.18 3.18 -10.11
C GLN A 176 35.21 1.65 -10.15
N ARG A 177 35.81 1.08 -11.19
CA ARG A 177 35.96 -0.37 -11.30
C ARG A 177 36.95 -0.89 -10.26
N VAL A 178 36.54 -1.92 -9.53
CA VAL A 178 37.36 -2.60 -8.53
C VAL A 178 37.53 -4.07 -8.91
N LYS A 179 38.68 -4.65 -8.56
CA LYS A 179 38.96 -6.07 -8.82
C LYS A 179 38.56 -6.98 -7.68
N ASN A 180 38.71 -6.49 -6.45
CA ASN A 180 38.47 -7.23 -5.22
C ASN A 180 37.68 -6.34 -4.26
N ALA A 181 36.80 -6.93 -3.46
CA ALA A 181 36.02 -6.27 -2.42
C ALA A 181 36.12 -7.08 -1.12
N GLY A 182 36.73 -6.49 -0.09
CA GLY A 182 36.86 -7.11 1.23
C GLY A 182 35.62 -6.90 2.11
N PRO A 183 35.68 -7.33 3.38
CA PRO A 183 34.59 -7.16 4.34
C PRO A 183 34.20 -5.68 4.53
N SER A 184 32.91 -5.45 4.76
CA SER A 184 32.28 -4.14 4.98
C SER A 184 32.30 -3.18 3.79
N VAL A 185 32.71 -3.63 2.59
CA VAL A 185 32.73 -2.83 1.37
C VAL A 185 31.50 -3.14 0.50
N PRO A 186 30.65 -2.16 0.18
CA PRO A 186 29.57 -2.33 -0.79
C PRO A 186 30.12 -2.26 -2.22
N VAL A 187 29.69 -3.18 -3.08
CA VAL A 187 30.05 -3.19 -4.49
C VAL A 187 28.85 -3.49 -5.39
N GLU A 188 28.78 -2.78 -6.51
CA GLU A 188 27.84 -3.05 -7.59
C GLU A 188 28.43 -4.14 -8.49
N ILE A 189 27.76 -5.30 -8.57
CA ILE A 189 28.17 -6.46 -9.36
C ILE A 189 27.28 -6.62 -10.60
N THR A 190 27.85 -7.22 -11.65
CA THR A 190 27.16 -7.55 -12.90
C THR A 190 27.49 -8.98 -13.34
N GLY A 191 26.62 -9.58 -14.16
CA GLY A 191 26.83 -10.94 -14.69
C GLY A 191 26.01 -12.03 -14.00
N LEU A 192 24.98 -11.63 -13.25
CA LEU A 192 23.95 -12.52 -12.75
C LEU A 192 22.99 -12.91 -13.88
N ASP A 193 22.45 -14.14 -13.81
CA ASP A 193 21.50 -14.65 -14.82
C ASP A 193 20.13 -13.96 -14.71
N ASP A 194 19.74 -13.53 -13.50
CA ASP A 194 18.48 -12.84 -13.21
C ASP A 194 18.68 -11.76 -12.13
N VAL A 195 17.64 -10.98 -11.84
CA VAL A 195 17.66 -9.96 -10.78
C VAL A 195 17.41 -10.65 -9.42
N PRO A 196 18.39 -10.68 -8.49
CA PRO A 196 18.20 -11.29 -7.18
C PRO A 196 17.26 -10.46 -6.30
N THR A 197 16.76 -11.06 -5.22
CA THR A 197 15.89 -10.37 -4.27
C THR A 197 16.73 -9.55 -3.28
N GLY A 198 16.27 -8.35 -2.93
CA GLY A 198 16.90 -7.58 -1.85
C GLY A 198 16.83 -8.35 -0.53
N GLY A 199 17.92 -8.39 0.23
CA GLY A 199 18.07 -9.17 1.46
C GLY A 199 18.52 -10.62 1.26
N ASP A 200 18.64 -11.10 0.02
CA ASP A 200 19.18 -12.44 -0.23
C ASP A 200 20.65 -12.53 0.23
N ILE A 201 20.99 -13.61 0.93
CA ILE A 201 22.38 -13.92 1.27
C ILE A 201 23.06 -14.45 0.00
N PHE A 202 24.17 -13.82 -0.38
CA PHE A 202 25.02 -14.32 -1.45
C PHE A 202 26.21 -15.09 -0.88
N ASN A 203 26.60 -16.15 -1.57
CA ASN A 203 27.80 -16.93 -1.27
C ASN A 203 28.61 -17.13 -2.56
N ALA A 204 29.92 -16.87 -2.48
CA ALA A 204 30.86 -17.26 -3.51
C ALA A 204 31.10 -18.77 -3.44
N VAL A 205 31.05 -19.42 -4.60
CA VAL A 205 31.15 -20.88 -4.75
C VAL A 205 32.20 -21.21 -5.80
N SER A 206 32.82 -22.39 -5.64
CA SER A 206 33.88 -22.86 -6.54
C SER A 206 33.35 -23.56 -7.79
N ASP A 207 32.18 -24.21 -7.72
CA ASP A 207 31.61 -25.01 -8.82
C ASP A 207 30.28 -24.41 -9.31
N GLU A 208 30.27 -23.94 -10.56
CA GLU A 208 29.10 -23.35 -11.21
C GLU A 208 27.98 -24.38 -11.45
N ARG A 209 28.34 -25.64 -11.69
CA ARG A 209 27.36 -26.68 -12.02
C ARG A 209 26.53 -27.06 -10.80
N LEU A 210 27.20 -27.30 -9.67
CA LEU A 210 26.53 -27.57 -8.40
C LEU A 210 25.69 -26.37 -7.93
N ALA A 211 26.18 -25.17 -8.16
CA ALA A 211 25.45 -23.93 -7.87
C ALA A 211 24.15 -23.81 -8.67
N ARG A 212 24.19 -24.11 -9.98
CA ARG A 212 23.00 -24.13 -10.86
C ARG A 212 21.98 -25.17 -10.41
N GLU A 213 22.44 -26.38 -10.06
CA GLU A 213 21.56 -27.45 -9.58
C GLU A 213 20.84 -27.06 -8.27
N LEU A 214 21.58 -26.48 -7.32
CA LEU A 214 21.03 -25.97 -6.06
C LEU A 214 19.96 -24.88 -6.30
N VAL A 215 20.23 -23.96 -7.24
CA VAL A 215 19.30 -22.89 -7.58
C VAL A 215 18.03 -23.42 -8.24
N GLU A 216 18.12 -24.39 -9.14
CA GLU A 216 16.94 -24.99 -9.77
C GLU A 216 16.10 -25.79 -8.77
N GLN A 217 16.73 -26.48 -7.81
CA GLN A 217 16.01 -27.08 -6.69
C GLN A 217 15.25 -26.01 -5.89
N ARG A 218 15.90 -24.91 -5.49
CA ARG A 218 15.25 -23.80 -4.77
C ARG A 218 14.08 -23.19 -5.54
N LYS A 219 14.24 -22.96 -6.85
CA LYS A 219 13.14 -22.45 -7.70
C LYS A 219 11.96 -23.42 -7.75
N THR A 220 12.23 -24.72 -7.81
CA THR A 220 11.19 -25.74 -7.84
C THR A 220 10.43 -25.78 -6.52
N THR A 221 11.14 -25.84 -5.38
CA THR A 221 10.53 -25.78 -4.05
C THR A 221 9.70 -24.51 -3.86
N GLN A 222 10.21 -23.34 -4.26
CA GLN A 222 9.47 -22.08 -4.15
C GLN A 222 8.20 -22.06 -5.03
N LYS A 223 8.25 -22.66 -6.23
CA LYS A 223 7.06 -22.82 -7.08
C LYS A 223 6.03 -23.77 -6.45
N GLU A 224 6.48 -24.88 -5.88
CA GLU A 224 5.62 -25.84 -5.17
C GLU A 224 4.98 -25.21 -3.93
N GLU A 225 5.72 -24.46 -3.12
CA GLU A 225 5.19 -23.72 -1.97
C GLU A 225 4.14 -22.70 -2.41
N ARG A 226 4.38 -21.97 -3.49
CA ARG A 226 3.43 -21.00 -4.04
C ARG A 226 2.17 -21.66 -4.60
N PHE A 227 2.31 -22.87 -5.15
CA PHE A 227 1.18 -23.67 -5.62
C PHE A 227 0.38 -24.24 -4.45
N ASN A 228 1.06 -24.77 -3.43
CA ASN A 228 0.44 -25.35 -2.24
C ASN A 228 -0.24 -24.29 -1.36
N SER A 229 0.31 -23.07 -1.26
CA SER A 229 -0.34 -21.97 -0.56
C SER A 229 -1.63 -21.52 -1.24
N ARG A 230 -1.72 -21.63 -2.57
CA ARG A 230 -2.97 -21.44 -3.34
C ARG A 230 -3.95 -22.61 -3.19
N THR A 231 -3.46 -23.83 -2.93
CA THR A 231 -4.26 -25.07 -2.92
C THR A 231 -4.72 -25.51 -1.52
N LYS A 232 -4.27 -24.85 -0.44
CA LYS A 232 -4.88 -24.99 0.89
C LYS A 232 -6.28 -24.37 0.90
N VAL A 233 -7.21 -25.09 0.30
CA VAL A 233 -8.65 -24.82 0.37
C VAL A 233 -9.11 -25.30 1.74
N THR A 234 -9.21 -24.40 2.70
CA THR A 234 -9.93 -24.63 3.95
C THR A 234 -11.43 -24.37 3.72
N LEU A 235 -12.30 -24.95 4.56
CA LEU A 235 -13.74 -24.67 4.54
C LEU A 235 -14.05 -23.17 4.71
N ASP A 236 -13.20 -22.45 5.45
CA ASP A 236 -13.28 -20.98 5.58
C ASP A 236 -12.99 -20.27 4.25
N ASN A 237 -11.98 -20.72 3.49
CA ASN A 237 -11.64 -20.15 2.18
C ASN A 237 -12.73 -20.38 1.11
N LEU A 238 -13.55 -21.43 1.24
CA LEU A 238 -14.68 -21.67 0.34
C LEU A 238 -15.81 -20.66 0.56
N PHE A 239 -16.06 -20.24 1.81
CA PHE A 239 -17.00 -19.17 2.13
C PHE A 239 -16.49 -17.80 1.63
N ASP A 240 -15.18 -17.54 1.76
CA ASP A 240 -14.56 -16.33 1.21
C ASP A 240 -14.59 -16.32 -0.33
N GLN A 241 -14.42 -17.46 -0.99
CA GLN A 241 -14.58 -17.59 -2.45
C GLN A 241 -16.01 -17.30 -2.93
N MET A 242 -17.03 -17.63 -2.13
CA MET A 242 -18.42 -17.28 -2.46
C MET A 242 -18.72 -15.79 -2.26
N ARG A 243 -18.13 -15.15 -1.24
CA ARG A 243 -18.19 -13.67 -1.08
C ARG A 243 -17.42 -12.92 -2.18
N LEU A 244 -16.38 -13.54 -2.73
CA LEU A 244 -15.54 -12.97 -3.78
C LEU A 244 -16.26 -12.80 -5.12
N GLU A 245 -17.36 -13.51 -5.39
CA GLU A 245 -18.14 -13.30 -6.63
C GLU A 245 -18.85 -11.94 -6.67
N ASP A 246 -19.13 -11.32 -5.51
CA ASP A 246 -19.74 -9.99 -5.41
C ASP A 246 -18.71 -8.85 -5.32
N MET A 247 -17.43 -9.14 -5.07
CA MET A 247 -16.38 -8.12 -4.96
C MET A 247 -15.85 -7.72 -6.33
N LYS A 248 -15.78 -6.41 -6.58
CA LYS A 248 -15.11 -5.90 -7.79
C LYS A 248 -13.60 -6.07 -7.66
N GLU A 249 -12.96 -6.60 -8.69
CA GLU A 249 -11.51 -6.78 -8.71
C GLU A 249 -10.83 -5.71 -9.57
N LEU A 250 -9.91 -4.95 -8.98
CA LEU A 250 -9.02 -4.05 -9.68
C LEU A 250 -7.67 -4.74 -9.89
N LYS A 251 -7.39 -5.13 -11.14
CA LYS A 251 -6.14 -5.82 -11.50
C LYS A 251 -5.07 -4.80 -11.87
N ILE A 252 -3.88 -4.97 -11.31
CA ILE A 252 -2.75 -4.04 -11.51
C ILE A 252 -1.48 -4.82 -11.88
N ILE A 253 -0.71 -4.28 -12.82
CA ILE A 253 0.66 -4.68 -13.11
C ILE A 253 1.60 -3.61 -12.58
N VAL A 254 2.58 -3.99 -11.76
CA VAL A 254 3.56 -3.05 -11.18
C VAL A 254 4.93 -3.24 -11.84
N LYS A 255 5.51 -2.16 -12.35
CA LYS A 255 6.92 -2.12 -12.79
C LYS A 255 7.66 -1.03 -12.04
N ALA A 256 8.87 -1.33 -11.57
CA ALA A 256 9.72 -0.31 -10.95
C ALA A 256 11.19 -0.46 -11.38
N ASP A 257 11.97 0.58 -11.09
CA ASP A 257 13.38 0.69 -11.45
C ASP A 257 14.26 -0.28 -10.65
N VAL A 258 13.95 -0.45 -9.37
CA VAL A 258 14.64 -1.34 -8.42
C VAL A 258 13.68 -2.35 -7.80
N GLN A 259 14.20 -3.53 -7.47
CA GLN A 259 13.41 -4.63 -6.89
C GLN A 259 12.68 -4.22 -5.61
N GLY A 260 13.32 -3.44 -4.74
CA GLY A 260 12.69 -3.04 -3.49
C GLY A 260 11.53 -2.06 -3.67
N SER A 261 11.55 -1.21 -4.69
CA SER A 261 10.42 -0.34 -5.05
C SER A 261 9.23 -1.16 -5.56
N VAL A 262 9.48 -2.24 -6.30
CA VAL A 262 8.41 -3.16 -6.73
C VAL A 262 7.69 -3.76 -5.52
N GLU A 263 8.44 -4.22 -4.52
CA GLU A 263 7.89 -4.81 -3.29
C GLU A 263 7.10 -3.78 -2.48
N ALA A 264 7.66 -2.58 -2.29
CA ALA A 264 7.02 -1.50 -1.54
C ALA A 264 5.70 -1.06 -2.20
N VAL A 265 5.72 -0.77 -3.50
CA VAL A 265 4.52 -0.36 -4.25
C VAL A 265 3.48 -1.47 -4.23
N ARG A 266 3.87 -2.72 -4.45
CA ARG A 266 2.94 -3.86 -4.42
C ARG A 266 2.26 -3.99 -3.06
N GLN A 267 3.01 -3.96 -1.97
CA GLN A 267 2.46 -4.09 -0.63
C GLN A 267 1.52 -2.93 -0.28
N SER A 268 1.89 -1.70 -0.66
CA SER A 268 1.05 -0.52 -0.47
C SER A 268 -0.26 -0.59 -1.25
N LEU A 269 -0.23 -1.07 -2.50
CA LEU A 269 -1.44 -1.22 -3.31
C LEU A 269 -2.33 -2.37 -2.80
N GLU A 270 -1.74 -3.50 -2.39
CA GLU A 270 -2.51 -4.61 -1.81
C GLU A 270 -3.23 -4.21 -0.50
N LYS A 271 -2.61 -3.34 0.31
CA LYS A 271 -3.20 -2.77 1.54
C LYS A 271 -4.46 -1.92 1.29
N LEU A 272 -4.67 -1.41 0.07
CA LEU A 272 -5.87 -0.62 -0.26
C LEU A 272 -7.14 -1.47 -0.41
N THR A 273 -7.02 -2.80 -0.44
CA THR A 273 -8.16 -3.72 -0.52
C THR A 273 -9.14 -3.49 0.62
N ASN A 274 -10.43 -3.37 0.28
CA ASN A 274 -11.53 -3.21 1.24
C ASN A 274 -12.65 -4.22 0.95
N ASP A 275 -13.75 -4.18 1.69
CA ASP A 275 -14.86 -5.15 1.58
C ASP A 275 -15.64 -5.08 0.24
N GLU A 276 -15.48 -4.01 -0.54
CA GLU A 276 -16.22 -3.79 -1.79
C GLU A 276 -15.34 -3.97 -3.05
N ILE A 277 -14.05 -3.61 -2.96
CA ILE A 277 -13.07 -3.68 -4.05
C ILE A 277 -11.80 -4.39 -3.58
N ARG A 278 -11.41 -5.42 -4.34
CA ARG A 278 -10.16 -6.13 -4.17
C ARG A 278 -9.10 -5.62 -5.12
N VAL A 279 -7.98 -5.12 -4.59
CA VAL A 279 -6.81 -4.79 -5.41
C VAL A 279 -5.95 -6.04 -5.59
N ASN A 280 -5.76 -6.47 -6.84
CA ASN A 280 -4.98 -7.66 -7.16
C ASN A 280 -3.79 -7.31 -8.07
N VAL A 281 -2.58 -7.46 -7.56
CA VAL A 281 -1.36 -7.29 -8.34
C VAL A 281 -1.05 -8.60 -9.08
N ILE A 282 -1.43 -8.67 -10.36
CA ILE A 282 -1.31 -9.89 -11.18
C ILE A 282 0.12 -10.18 -11.61
N HIS A 283 0.93 -9.13 -11.80
CA HIS A 283 2.33 -9.23 -12.19
C HIS A 283 3.11 -8.05 -11.63
N SER A 284 4.32 -8.34 -11.17
CA SER A 284 5.25 -7.34 -10.66
C SER A 284 6.65 -7.64 -11.19
N GLY A 285 7.37 -6.64 -11.68
CA GLY A 285 8.71 -6.86 -12.24
C GLY A 285 9.59 -5.61 -12.27
N VAL A 286 10.89 -5.85 -12.47
CA VAL A 286 11.91 -4.79 -12.48
C VAL A 286 12.26 -4.40 -13.91
N GLY A 287 12.43 -3.09 -14.12
CA GLY A 287 12.86 -2.50 -15.39
C GLY A 287 11.72 -1.81 -16.15
N ALA A 288 12.05 -1.37 -17.36
CA ALA A 288 11.12 -0.69 -18.26
C ALA A 288 9.90 -1.53 -18.62
N ILE A 289 8.78 -0.86 -18.89
CA ILE A 289 7.54 -1.51 -19.32
C ILE A 289 7.70 -2.00 -20.77
N ARG A 290 7.49 -3.30 -20.98
CA ARG A 290 7.65 -3.98 -22.27
C ARG A 290 6.30 -4.28 -22.93
N GLU A 291 6.36 -4.64 -24.20
CA GLU A 291 5.19 -5.10 -24.97
C GLU A 291 4.48 -6.29 -24.31
N SER A 292 5.21 -7.24 -23.72
CA SER A 292 4.64 -8.38 -23.00
C SER A 292 3.76 -7.96 -21.82
N ASP A 293 4.10 -6.85 -21.15
CA ASP A 293 3.34 -6.34 -20.02
C ASP A 293 2.03 -5.69 -20.49
N VAL A 294 2.07 -5.00 -21.63
CA VAL A 294 0.89 -4.40 -22.27
C VAL A 294 -0.07 -5.49 -22.77
N MET A 295 0.45 -6.55 -23.38
CA MET A 295 -0.38 -7.70 -23.79
C MET A 295 -1.05 -8.37 -22.59
N LEU A 296 -0.31 -8.56 -21.48
CA LEU A 296 -0.88 -9.15 -20.26
C LEU A 296 -1.96 -8.25 -19.66
N ALA A 297 -1.74 -6.94 -19.66
CA ALA A 297 -2.69 -5.94 -19.18
C ALA A 297 -3.98 -5.96 -20.02
N SER A 298 -3.86 -5.95 -21.35
CA SER A 298 -4.99 -6.01 -22.27
C SER A 298 -5.80 -7.30 -22.10
N ALA A 299 -5.13 -8.46 -22.03
CA ALA A 299 -5.80 -9.74 -21.84
C ALA A 299 -6.52 -9.88 -20.49
N SER A 300 -6.01 -9.20 -19.45
CA SER A 300 -6.53 -9.30 -18.09
C SER A 300 -7.42 -8.13 -17.67
N ASN A 301 -7.58 -7.12 -18.53
CA ASN A 301 -8.17 -5.82 -18.21
C ASN A 301 -7.53 -5.16 -16.96
N ALA A 302 -6.20 -5.08 -16.95
CA ALA A 302 -5.43 -4.56 -15.83
C ALA A 302 -4.79 -3.19 -16.16
N ILE A 303 -4.57 -2.39 -15.12
CA ILE A 303 -3.86 -1.10 -15.22
C ILE A 303 -2.37 -1.34 -15.02
N ILE A 304 -1.51 -0.64 -15.77
CA ILE A 304 -0.06 -0.69 -15.59
C ILE A 304 0.41 0.51 -14.76
N VAL A 305 1.06 0.23 -13.63
CA VAL A 305 1.70 1.22 -12.75
C VAL A 305 3.21 1.12 -12.90
N GLY A 306 3.84 2.20 -13.35
CA GLY A 306 5.29 2.34 -13.48
C GLY A 306 5.86 3.28 -12.42
N PHE A 307 6.77 2.80 -11.56
CA PHE A 307 7.46 3.62 -10.56
C PHE A 307 8.91 3.89 -10.97
N ASN A 308 9.27 5.15 -11.21
CA ASN A 308 10.59 5.57 -11.74
C ASN A 308 11.04 4.87 -13.03
N VAL A 309 10.12 4.25 -13.77
CA VAL A 309 10.37 3.60 -15.06
C VAL A 309 9.63 4.29 -16.18
N ARG A 310 10.12 4.09 -17.40
CA ARG A 310 9.46 4.53 -18.62
C ARG A 310 9.13 3.33 -19.50
N PRO A 311 8.03 3.41 -20.28
CA PRO A 311 7.75 2.40 -21.28
C PRO A 311 8.74 2.46 -22.44
N ASP A 312 8.93 1.31 -23.08
CA ASP A 312 9.56 1.26 -24.39
C ASP A 312 8.61 1.83 -25.47
N ALA A 313 9.17 2.37 -26.56
CA ALA A 313 8.37 3.02 -27.61
C ALA A 313 7.26 2.11 -28.17
N VAL A 314 7.56 0.82 -28.36
CA VAL A 314 6.60 -0.20 -28.82
C VAL A 314 5.51 -0.44 -27.77
N ALA A 315 5.86 -0.45 -26.48
CA ALA A 315 4.89 -0.63 -25.40
C ALA A 315 3.94 0.57 -25.31
N GLU A 316 4.44 1.80 -25.49
CA GLU A 316 3.61 3.00 -25.48
C GLU A 316 2.62 3.05 -26.66
N GLU A 317 3.06 2.65 -27.86
CA GLU A 317 2.19 2.58 -29.04
C GLU A 317 1.10 1.51 -28.88
N ASN A 318 1.48 0.31 -28.44
CA ASN A 318 0.53 -0.78 -28.19
C ASN A 318 -0.48 -0.41 -27.09
N ALA A 319 -0.05 0.26 -26.02
CA ALA A 319 -0.96 0.66 -24.94
C ALA A 319 -2.04 1.64 -25.45
N LYS A 320 -1.67 2.59 -26.30
CA LYS A 320 -2.62 3.52 -26.94
C LYS A 320 -3.57 2.82 -27.90
N ARG A 321 -3.07 1.85 -28.67
CA ARG A 321 -3.89 1.08 -29.62
C ARG A 321 -4.91 0.19 -28.92
N ASP A 322 -4.48 -0.49 -27.86
CA ASP A 322 -5.26 -1.52 -27.17
C ASP A 322 -6.07 -0.94 -25.99
N GLY A 323 -5.99 0.37 -25.76
CA GLY A 323 -6.74 1.09 -24.71
C GLY A 323 -6.30 0.74 -23.29
N VAL A 324 -5.03 0.36 -23.11
CA VAL A 324 -4.48 -0.02 -21.79
C VAL A 324 -4.04 1.23 -21.04
N ASP A 325 -4.62 1.46 -19.86
CA ASP A 325 -4.21 2.55 -18.97
C ASP A 325 -2.82 2.30 -18.37
N MET A 326 -1.93 3.26 -18.60
CA MET A 326 -0.57 3.25 -18.08
C MET A 326 -0.32 4.52 -17.29
N ARG A 327 0.01 4.38 -16.00
CA ARG A 327 0.27 5.49 -15.09
C ARG A 327 1.71 5.42 -14.59
N LEU A 328 2.41 6.55 -14.64
CA LEU A 328 3.83 6.64 -14.29
C LEU A 328 4.00 7.58 -13.09
N TYR A 329 4.67 7.10 -12.06
CA TYR A 329 4.87 7.82 -10.80
C TYR A 329 6.34 7.93 -10.45
N ARG A 330 6.65 8.97 -9.69
CA ARG A 330 7.94 9.15 -9.01
C ARG A 330 7.81 9.14 -7.49
N ILE A 331 6.63 9.47 -6.99
CA ILE A 331 6.30 9.53 -5.57
C ILE A 331 5.23 8.46 -5.32
N ILE A 332 5.44 7.65 -4.29
CA ILE A 332 4.57 6.51 -4.00
C ILE A 332 3.20 6.96 -3.49
N TYR A 333 3.12 8.09 -2.79
CA TYR A 333 1.85 8.69 -2.33
C TYR A 333 0.92 9.04 -3.49
N ASP A 334 1.43 9.74 -4.51
CA ASP A 334 0.65 10.07 -5.71
C ASP A 334 0.05 8.83 -6.36
N CYS A 335 0.82 7.73 -6.39
CA CYS A 335 0.34 6.44 -6.89
C CYS A 335 -0.79 5.86 -6.04
N ILE A 336 -0.66 5.91 -4.72
CA ILE A 336 -1.66 5.38 -3.78
C ILE A 336 -2.95 6.20 -3.89
N GLU A 337 -2.84 7.53 -3.85
CA GLU A 337 -3.99 8.45 -3.92
C GLU A 337 -4.78 8.29 -5.22
N GLU A 338 -4.09 8.19 -6.36
CA GLU A 338 -4.76 8.06 -7.65
C GLU A 338 -5.44 6.69 -7.82
N ILE A 339 -4.81 5.61 -7.33
CA ILE A 339 -5.45 4.29 -7.32
C ILE A 339 -6.64 4.26 -6.36
N GLU A 340 -6.55 4.88 -5.19
CA GLU A 340 -7.69 5.01 -4.28
C GLU A 340 -8.84 5.82 -4.92
N ALA A 341 -8.53 6.90 -5.64
CA ALA A 341 -9.52 7.66 -6.39
C ALA A 341 -10.17 6.83 -7.50
N ALA A 342 -9.39 6.02 -8.22
CA ALA A 342 -9.91 5.08 -9.23
C ALA A 342 -10.84 4.03 -8.59
N MET A 343 -10.50 3.53 -7.41
CA MET A 343 -11.35 2.62 -6.64
C MET A 343 -12.68 3.30 -6.27
N LYS A 344 -12.67 4.54 -5.78
CA LYS A 344 -13.91 5.29 -5.49
C LYS A 344 -14.80 5.45 -6.71
N GLY A 345 -14.22 5.68 -7.88
CA GLY A 345 -14.96 5.73 -9.15
C GLY A 345 -15.62 4.41 -9.57
N MET A 346 -15.14 3.27 -9.06
CA MET A 346 -15.72 1.95 -9.32
C MET A 346 -16.87 1.60 -8.37
N LEU A 347 -17.06 2.34 -7.27
CA LEU A 347 -18.09 2.07 -6.28
C LEU A 347 -19.48 2.45 -6.81
N ALA A 348 -20.47 1.62 -6.51
CA ALA A 348 -21.85 1.95 -6.82
C ALA A 348 -22.34 3.02 -5.84
N PRO A 349 -23.09 4.04 -6.29
CA PRO A 349 -23.63 5.06 -5.41
C PRO A 349 -24.56 4.44 -4.36
N LYS A 350 -24.33 4.75 -3.07
CA LYS A 350 -25.23 4.33 -1.98
C LYS A 350 -26.42 5.29 -1.90
N PHE A 351 -27.61 4.72 -1.88
CA PHE A 351 -28.86 5.46 -1.72
C PHE A 351 -29.32 5.35 -0.26
N LYS A 352 -29.77 6.46 0.33
CA LYS A 352 -30.39 6.48 1.65
C LYS A 352 -31.84 6.94 1.54
N GLU A 353 -32.69 6.24 2.26
CA GLU A 353 -34.08 6.61 2.46
C GLU A 353 -34.16 7.89 3.30
N VAL A 354 -34.69 8.96 2.72
CA VAL A 354 -35.00 10.20 3.41
C VAL A 354 -36.51 10.35 3.48
N LEU A 355 -37.04 10.36 4.70
CA LEU A 355 -38.46 10.56 4.95
C LEU A 355 -38.83 12.02 4.61
N LEU A 356 -39.72 12.20 3.63
CA LEU A 356 -40.18 13.50 3.17
C LEU A 356 -41.37 14.03 3.97
N GLY A 357 -42.27 13.13 4.39
CA GLY A 357 -43.46 13.53 5.14
C GLY A 357 -44.36 12.38 5.54
N LYS A 358 -45.29 12.68 6.46
CA LYS A 358 -46.34 11.75 6.90
C LYS A 358 -47.71 12.29 6.56
N VAL A 359 -48.57 11.44 6.04
CA VAL A 359 -49.91 11.80 5.59
C VAL A 359 -50.91 10.80 6.15
N GLU A 360 -52.03 11.28 6.65
CA GLU A 360 -53.11 10.42 7.15
C GLU A 360 -54.23 10.34 6.12
N VAL A 361 -54.70 9.14 5.81
CA VAL A 361 -55.86 8.93 4.94
C VAL A 361 -57.13 9.13 5.76
N ARG A 362 -57.93 10.13 5.37
CA ARG A 362 -59.19 10.44 6.06
C ARG A 362 -60.40 9.89 5.35
N GLN A 363 -60.36 9.85 4.02
CA GLN A 363 -61.48 9.37 3.22
C GLN A 363 -60.97 8.69 1.96
N THR A 364 -61.71 7.70 1.45
CA THR A 364 -61.38 7.05 0.18
C THR A 364 -62.50 7.23 -0.83
N TYR A 365 -62.14 7.60 -2.05
CA TYR A 365 -63.06 7.80 -3.16
C TYR A 365 -62.71 6.85 -4.29
N LYS A 366 -63.71 6.14 -4.81
CA LYS A 366 -63.54 5.30 -6.00
C LYS A 366 -64.05 6.05 -7.22
N ILE A 367 -63.14 6.48 -8.10
CA ILE A 367 -63.48 7.25 -9.29
C ILE A 367 -63.35 6.35 -10.52
N THR A 368 -64.44 6.26 -11.30
CA THR A 368 -64.47 5.53 -12.57
C THR A 368 -63.42 6.14 -13.52
N ASN A 369 -62.51 5.31 -14.06
CA ASN A 369 -61.35 5.65 -14.91
C ASN A 369 -60.06 6.15 -14.23
N VAL A 370 -60.05 6.44 -12.92
CA VAL A 370 -58.82 6.91 -12.22
C VAL A 370 -58.36 5.93 -11.13
N GLY A 371 -59.26 5.11 -10.59
CA GLY A 371 -58.96 4.16 -9.53
C GLY A 371 -59.36 4.67 -8.14
N LEU A 372 -58.71 4.14 -7.10
CA LEU A 372 -58.95 4.56 -5.72
C LEU A 372 -58.11 5.82 -5.42
N VAL A 373 -58.78 6.90 -5.03
CA VAL A 373 -58.15 8.15 -4.61
C VAL A 373 -58.35 8.31 -3.12
N SER A 374 -57.27 8.44 -2.37
CA SER A 374 -57.32 8.73 -0.94
C SER A 374 -57.35 10.24 -0.72
N GLY A 375 -58.42 10.73 -0.10
CA GLY A 375 -58.46 12.06 0.51
C GLY A 375 -57.63 12.02 1.79
N SER A 376 -56.51 12.72 1.77
CA SER A 376 -55.44 12.59 2.75
C SER A 376 -55.02 13.97 3.30
N TYR A 377 -54.63 14.00 4.57
CA TYR A 377 -54.17 15.20 5.27
C TYR A 377 -52.70 15.08 5.63
N VAL A 378 -51.88 16.05 5.20
CA VAL A 378 -50.43 16.03 5.44
C VAL A 378 -50.16 16.45 6.90
N LEU A 379 -49.74 15.49 7.73
CA LEU A 379 -49.44 15.70 9.15
C LEU A 379 -48.11 16.44 9.33
N SER A 380 -47.09 16.03 8.59
CA SER A 380 -45.75 16.60 8.71
C SER A 380 -44.96 16.47 7.41
N GLY A 381 -44.00 17.38 7.22
CA GLY A 381 -43.13 17.39 6.03
C GLY A 381 -43.85 17.83 4.76
N LYS A 382 -43.50 17.19 3.64
CA LYS A 382 -44.09 17.45 2.33
C LYS A 382 -44.31 16.17 1.54
N VAL A 383 -45.30 16.18 0.67
CA VAL A 383 -45.62 15.09 -0.26
C VAL A 383 -45.22 15.52 -1.66
N LEU A 384 -44.41 14.72 -2.33
CA LEU A 384 -43.99 14.95 -3.71
C LEU A 384 -44.66 13.94 -4.63
N ARG A 385 -45.14 14.40 -5.80
CA ARG A 385 -45.65 13.50 -6.84
C ARG A 385 -44.50 12.64 -7.38
N GLY A 386 -44.69 11.33 -7.47
CA GLY A 386 -43.66 10.37 -7.90
C GLY A 386 -42.69 9.93 -6.80
N ALA A 387 -42.87 10.39 -5.56
CA ALA A 387 -42.12 9.86 -4.41
C ALA A 387 -42.61 8.46 -4.03
N GLN A 388 -41.73 7.70 -3.37
CA GLN A 388 -42.08 6.40 -2.80
C GLN A 388 -42.89 6.61 -1.53
N VAL A 389 -43.81 5.69 -1.25
CA VAL A 389 -44.71 5.77 -0.11
C VAL A 389 -44.89 4.40 0.52
N ARG A 390 -44.78 4.38 1.84
CA ARG A 390 -45.05 3.21 2.66
C ARG A 390 -46.41 3.37 3.32
N VAL A 391 -47.30 2.41 3.09
CA VAL A 391 -48.63 2.38 3.69
C VAL A 391 -48.53 1.65 5.03
N VAL A 392 -48.83 2.37 6.11
CA VAL A 392 -48.75 1.89 7.49
C VAL A 392 -50.14 1.89 8.12
N ARG A 393 -50.57 0.76 8.68
CA ARG A 393 -51.82 0.62 9.43
C ARG A 393 -51.52 -0.02 10.76
N ASP A 394 -52.00 0.58 11.85
CA ASP A 394 -51.76 0.13 13.22
C ASP A 394 -50.27 -0.08 13.55
N GLY A 395 -49.38 0.72 12.93
CA GLY A 395 -47.93 0.63 13.10
C GLY A 395 -47.23 -0.45 12.28
N ILE A 396 -47.95 -1.20 11.44
CA ILE A 396 -47.41 -2.25 10.58
C ILE A 396 -47.40 -1.77 9.12
N VAL A 397 -46.28 -1.98 8.44
CA VAL A 397 -46.12 -1.71 7.01
C VAL A 397 -46.90 -2.74 6.21
N ILE A 398 -47.90 -2.30 5.46
CA ILE A 398 -48.73 -3.17 4.61
C ILE A 398 -48.15 -3.27 3.20
N ALA A 399 -47.69 -2.15 2.64
CA ALA A 399 -47.22 -2.07 1.27
C ALA A 399 -46.25 -0.91 1.05
N ASP A 400 -45.32 -1.09 0.12
CA ASP A 400 -44.54 -0.03 -0.51
C ASP A 400 -45.07 0.22 -1.93
N ASP A 401 -45.30 1.48 -2.27
CA ASP A 401 -45.79 1.89 -3.59
C ASP A 401 -45.24 3.26 -4.00
N ILE A 402 -45.65 3.76 -5.17
CA ILE A 402 -45.29 5.08 -5.70
C ILE A 402 -46.55 5.95 -5.81
N ILE A 403 -46.40 7.24 -5.51
CA ILE A 403 -47.47 8.22 -5.69
C ILE A 403 -47.61 8.54 -7.19
N ALA A 404 -48.57 7.90 -7.85
CA ALA A 404 -48.86 8.11 -9.27
C ALA A 404 -49.43 9.52 -9.54
N SER A 405 -50.33 9.98 -8.67
CA SER A 405 -50.96 11.29 -8.81
C SER A 405 -51.13 11.99 -7.47
N LEU A 406 -50.92 13.31 -7.50
CA LEU A 406 -51.11 14.21 -6.38
C LEU A 406 -51.98 15.37 -6.86
N GLN A 407 -53.10 15.57 -6.17
CA GLN A 407 -54.08 16.61 -6.49
C GLN A 407 -54.42 17.40 -5.25
N ARG A 408 -54.67 18.71 -5.42
CA ARG A 408 -55.25 19.54 -4.39
C ARG A 408 -56.55 20.11 -4.95
N PHE A 409 -57.67 19.76 -4.32
CA PHE A 409 -59.01 20.01 -4.86
C PHE A 409 -59.18 19.39 -6.26
N LYS A 410 -59.12 20.18 -7.33
CA LYS A 410 -59.25 19.73 -8.72
C LYS A 410 -57.96 19.88 -9.53
N ASP A 411 -56.93 20.49 -8.94
CA ASP A 411 -55.69 20.82 -9.65
C ASP A 411 -54.60 19.79 -9.35
N SER A 412 -53.90 19.33 -10.38
CA SER A 412 -52.72 18.48 -10.19
C SER A 412 -51.54 19.34 -9.75
N VAL A 413 -50.94 18.97 -8.62
CA VAL A 413 -49.84 19.71 -7.99
C VAL A 413 -48.60 18.84 -7.91
N LYS A 414 -47.42 19.48 -7.92
CA LYS A 414 -46.13 18.79 -7.81
C LYS A 414 -45.80 18.42 -6.37
N GLU A 415 -46.15 19.29 -5.44
CA GLU A 415 -45.91 19.08 -4.01
C GLU A 415 -47.06 19.63 -3.16
N VAL A 416 -47.24 19.04 -1.97
CA VAL A 416 -48.17 19.51 -0.93
C VAL A 416 -47.45 19.54 0.41
N ALA A 417 -47.47 20.70 1.07
CA ALA A 417 -46.84 20.89 2.38
C ALA A 417 -47.76 20.45 3.53
N ALA A 418 -47.18 20.27 4.72
CA ALA A 418 -47.90 19.99 5.95
C ALA A 418 -49.04 21.00 6.23
N GLY A 419 -50.13 20.51 6.81
CA GLY A 419 -51.30 21.31 7.17
C GLY A 419 -52.33 21.48 6.06
N PHE A 420 -52.12 20.87 4.89
CA PHE A 420 -53.05 20.92 3.77
C PHE A 420 -53.65 19.55 3.44
N GLU A 421 -54.87 19.57 2.92
CA GLU A 421 -55.55 18.41 2.34
C GLU A 421 -55.14 18.19 0.89
N CYS A 422 -54.99 16.92 0.51
CA CYS A 422 -54.66 16.50 -0.84
C CYS A 422 -55.34 15.17 -1.20
N GLY A 423 -55.54 14.94 -2.49
CA GLY A 423 -55.89 13.66 -3.07
C GLY A 423 -54.62 12.94 -3.52
N ILE A 424 -54.41 11.73 -3.04
CA ILE A 424 -53.27 10.87 -3.42
C ILE A 424 -53.82 9.66 -4.17
N THR A 425 -53.14 9.29 -5.25
CA THR A 425 -53.41 8.04 -5.99
C THR A 425 -52.12 7.24 -6.05
N LEU A 426 -52.20 5.98 -5.63
CA LEU A 426 -51.09 5.03 -5.69
C LEU A 426 -51.09 4.30 -7.04
N GLU A 427 -49.92 3.82 -7.46
CA GLU A 427 -49.77 3.20 -8.78
C GLU A 427 -50.33 1.76 -8.83
N ARG A 428 -50.11 0.96 -7.79
CA ARG A 428 -50.44 -0.48 -7.79
C ARG A 428 -51.34 -0.90 -6.64
N PHE A 429 -51.18 -0.28 -5.47
CA PHE A 429 -51.86 -0.66 -4.25
C PHE A 429 -53.25 -0.03 -4.16
N SER A 430 -54.26 -0.89 -4.00
CA SER A 430 -55.68 -0.51 -4.06
C SER A 430 -56.47 -0.77 -2.77
N ASP A 431 -55.88 -1.37 -1.73
CA ASP A 431 -56.56 -1.63 -0.43
C ASP A 431 -56.25 -0.54 0.60
N ILE A 432 -56.48 0.71 0.23
CA ILE A 432 -56.30 1.86 1.11
C ILE A 432 -57.56 2.00 1.98
N LYS A 433 -57.37 2.16 3.29
CA LYS A 433 -58.46 2.36 4.25
C LYS A 433 -58.32 3.69 4.99
N GLU A 434 -59.42 4.16 5.53
CA GLU A 434 -59.44 5.33 6.40
C GLU A 434 -58.67 5.02 7.69
N GLY A 435 -57.81 5.96 8.11
CA GLY A 435 -56.87 5.78 9.23
C GLY A 435 -55.49 5.26 8.83
N ASP A 436 -55.25 4.90 7.56
CA ASP A 436 -53.92 4.52 7.10
C ASP A 436 -52.96 5.73 7.11
N ILE A 437 -51.71 5.50 7.52
CA ILE A 437 -50.64 6.50 7.49
C ILE A 437 -49.73 6.21 6.31
N PHE A 438 -49.56 7.19 5.44
CA PHE A 438 -48.61 7.18 4.35
C PHE A 438 -47.32 7.85 4.79
N GLU A 439 -46.25 7.08 4.85
CA GLU A 439 -44.89 7.57 5.07
C GLU A 439 -44.23 7.76 3.71
N VAL A 440 -44.10 9.01 3.29
CA VAL A 440 -43.53 9.37 1.98
C VAL A 440 -42.03 9.52 2.14
N TYR A 441 -41.27 8.85 1.28
CA TYR A 441 -39.81 8.88 1.28
C TYR A 441 -39.26 8.98 -0.14
N GLN A 442 -38.00 9.39 -0.22
CA GLN A 442 -37.24 9.40 -1.45
C GLN A 442 -35.85 8.83 -1.20
N MET A 443 -35.33 8.11 -2.19
CA MET A 443 -33.96 7.64 -2.20
C MET A 443 -33.06 8.77 -2.65
N GLU A 444 -32.29 9.35 -1.74
CA GLU A 444 -31.25 10.32 -2.06
C GLU A 444 -29.91 9.60 -2.23
N GLN A 445 -29.17 9.98 -3.27
CA GLN A 445 -27.80 9.52 -3.48
C GLN A 445 -26.91 10.21 -2.45
N ILE A 446 -26.18 9.43 -1.65
CA ILE A 446 -25.13 9.95 -0.78
C ILE A 446 -23.84 10.05 -1.59
N GLU A 447 -23.19 11.21 -1.55
CA GLU A 447 -21.79 11.33 -1.99
C GLU A 447 -20.88 10.62 -0.97
N GLN A 448 -20.04 9.70 -1.47
CA GLN A 448 -19.11 8.90 -0.67
C GLN A 448 -17.72 9.53 -0.58
#